data_AF-A0A7J0G9E4-F1
#
_entry.id   AF-A0A7J0G9E4-F1
#
_cell.length_a   1.000
_cell.length_b   1.000
_cell.length_c   1.000
_cell.angle_alpha   90.00
_cell.angle_beta   90.00
_cell.angle_gamma   90.00
#
_symmetry.space_group_name_H-M   'P 1'
#
loop_
_entity.id
_entity.type
_entity.pdbx_description
1 polymer ?
#
loop_
_entity_poly.entity_id
_entity_poly.type
_entity_poly.pdbx_seq_one_letter_code
_entity_poly.pdbx_strand_id
1 'polypeptide(L)'
;MSQSSESGPDFHLPDEILSVIPTDPYDQLDLARKITSMAIASRVSKLESEVGRLSQKVNDKDRKIYELEEKVSHLQQANREANSRLKIVNEDTMKLVNERDSLAVTAKKLARDLAKVRFFVTLIGLMKTHFGFYLWL
;
A
#
# COMPACT_ATOMS: atom_id res chain seq x y z
N MET A 1 -72.37 -21.80 -26.48
CA MET A 1 -72.26 -20.99 -25.23
C MET A 1 -72.28 -21.97 -24.08
N SER A 2 -71.38 -21.95 -23.09
CA SER A 2 -70.94 -20.79 -22.31
C SER A 2 -69.50 -20.94 -21.83
N GLN A 3 -68.82 -19.79 -21.73
CA GLN A 3 -67.43 -19.62 -21.31
C GLN A 3 -67.23 -20.04 -19.84
N SER A 4 -66.21 -20.86 -19.61
CA SER A 4 -65.64 -21.11 -18.28
C SER A 4 -64.75 -19.93 -17.91
N SER A 5 -65.14 -19.24 -16.84
CA SER A 5 -64.41 -18.15 -16.21
C SER A 5 -63.01 -18.58 -15.76
N GLU A 6 -62.05 -17.70 -16.02
CA GLU A 6 -60.64 -17.77 -15.65
C GLU A 6 -60.43 -18.22 -14.20
N SER A 7 -59.71 -19.32 -14.01
CA SER A 7 -59.19 -19.71 -12.69
C SER A 7 -58.02 -18.80 -12.34
N GLY A 8 -58.30 -17.73 -11.60
CA GLY A 8 -57.30 -17.12 -10.73
C GLY A 8 -56.84 -18.15 -9.68
N PRO A 9 -55.64 -17.99 -9.09
CA PRO A 9 -55.17 -18.88 -8.04
C PRO A 9 -56.22 -18.93 -6.92
N ASP A 10 -56.65 -20.13 -6.53
CA ASP A 10 -57.66 -20.37 -5.48
C ASP A 10 -57.20 -19.70 -4.18
N PHE A 11 -57.66 -18.46 -3.97
CA PHE A 11 -57.36 -17.68 -2.79
C PHE A 11 -58.50 -17.90 -1.79
N HIS A 12 -58.42 -19.00 -1.06
CA HIS A 12 -59.32 -19.25 0.05
C HIS A 12 -58.83 -18.51 1.29
N LEU A 13 -59.57 -17.47 1.66
CA LEU A 13 -59.41 -16.77 2.93
C LEU A 13 -60.04 -17.62 4.05
N PRO A 14 -59.40 -17.75 5.21
CA PRO A 14 -59.99 -18.39 6.38
C PRO A 14 -61.30 -17.72 6.79
N ASP A 15 -62.25 -18.50 7.33
CA ASP A 15 -63.56 -18.02 7.77
C ASP A 15 -63.45 -16.89 8.81
N GLU A 16 -62.41 -16.90 9.63
CA GLU A 16 -62.12 -15.83 10.58
C GLU A 16 -61.88 -14.49 9.88
N ILE A 17 -61.16 -14.49 8.75
CA ILE A 17 -60.90 -13.29 7.96
C ILE A 17 -62.15 -12.85 7.21
N LEU A 18 -62.92 -13.80 6.67
CA LEU A 18 -64.18 -13.49 5.98
C LEU A 18 -65.20 -12.84 6.93
N SER A 19 -65.23 -13.26 8.19
CA SER A 19 -66.16 -12.73 9.20
C SER A 19 -65.91 -11.25 9.55
N VAL A 20 -64.70 -10.75 9.33
CA VAL A 20 -64.30 -9.36 9.64
C VAL A 20 -64.22 -8.46 8.41
N ILE A 21 -64.40 -9.01 7.21
CA ILE A 21 -64.44 -8.21 5.98
C ILE A 21 -65.79 -7.48 5.91
N PRO A 22 -65.80 -6.15 5.68
CA PRO A 22 -67.03 -5.41 5.48
C PRO A 22 -67.86 -6.01 4.34
N THR A 23 -69.17 -6.08 4.50
CA THR A 23 -70.08 -6.56 3.44
C THR A 23 -70.46 -5.46 2.44
N ASP A 24 -70.31 -4.18 2.80
CA ASP A 24 -70.53 -3.06 1.89
C ASP A 24 -69.39 -2.91 0.87
N PRO A 25 -69.67 -2.81 -0.44
CA PRO A 25 -68.64 -2.70 -1.47
C PRO A 25 -67.71 -1.48 -1.35
N TYR A 26 -68.20 -0.34 -0.86
CA TYR A 26 -67.38 0.86 -0.71
C TYR A 26 -66.45 0.74 0.51
N ASP A 27 -66.93 0.15 1.61
CA ASP A 27 -66.12 -0.14 2.79
C ASP A 27 -65.02 -1.18 2.49
N GLN A 28 -65.29 -2.17 1.63
CA GLN A 28 -64.25 -3.10 1.14
C GLN A 28 -63.16 -2.38 0.36
N LEU A 29 -63.53 -1.44 -0.51
CA LEU A 29 -62.56 -0.64 -1.26
C LEU A 29 -61.72 0.24 -0.32
N ASP A 30 -62.32 0.81 0.73
CA ASP A 30 -61.60 1.58 1.75
C ASP A 30 -60.59 0.69 2.50
N LEU A 31 -61.01 -0.50 2.92
CA LEU A 31 -60.14 -1.49 3.56
C LEU A 31 -58.98 -1.90 2.64
N ALA A 32 -59.26 -2.24 1.38
CA ALA A 32 -58.24 -2.61 0.40
C ALA A 32 -57.23 -1.47 0.17
N ARG A 33 -57.73 -0.23 0.10
CA ARG A 33 -56.88 0.97 0.00
C ARG A 33 -55.99 1.12 1.22
N LYS A 34 -56.54 0.96 2.42
CA LYS A 34 -55.80 1.05 3.69
C LYS A 34 -54.73 -0.02 3.80
N ILE A 35 -55.04 -1.27 3.45
CA ILE A 35 -54.07 -2.38 3.40
C ILE A 35 -52.93 -2.03 2.44
N THR A 36 -53.27 -1.56 1.24
CA THR A 36 -52.28 -1.16 0.23
C THR A 36 -51.40 0.00 0.73
N SER A 37 -52.00 1.02 1.35
CA SER A 37 -51.27 2.14 1.96
C SER A 37 -50.32 1.68 3.06
N MET A 38 -50.75 0.76 3.93
CA MET A 38 -49.91 0.18 4.98
C MET A 38 -48.75 -0.64 4.41
N ALA A 39 -49.01 -1.45 3.38
CA ALA A 39 -47.97 -2.24 2.71
C ALA A 39 -46.91 -1.33 2.05
N ILE A 40 -47.34 -0.26 1.40
CA ILE A 40 -46.44 0.75 0.82
C ILE A 40 -45.65 1.44 1.93
N ALA A 41 -46.30 1.91 2.99
CA ALA A 41 -45.63 2.59 4.10
C ALA A 41 -44.58 1.69 4.77
N SER A 42 -44.90 0.41 5.00
CA SER A 42 -43.94 -0.57 5.53
C SER A 42 -42.74 -0.76 4.60
N ARG A 43 -42.96 -0.79 3.28
CA ARG A 43 -41.87 -0.93 2.30
C ARG A 43 -41.00 0.32 2.23
N VAL A 44 -41.61 1.51 2.26
CA VAL A 44 -40.91 2.79 2.29
C VAL A 44 -40.03 2.87 3.53
N SER A 45 -40.58 2.58 4.72
CA SER A 45 -39.82 2.61 5.98
C SER A 45 -38.61 1.65 5.96
N LYS A 46 -38.78 0.44 5.39
CA LYS A 46 -37.66 -0.51 5.21
C LYS A 46 -36.59 0.06 4.29
N LEU A 47 -36.97 0.63 3.16
CA LEU A 47 -36.03 1.23 2.20
C LEU A 47 -35.30 2.42 2.80
N GLU A 48 -35.98 3.29 3.54
CA GLU A 48 -35.37 4.43 4.24
C GLU A 48 -34.30 3.97 5.24
N SER A 49 -34.58 2.91 6.01
CA SER A 49 -33.61 2.31 6.93
C SER A 49 -32.41 1.72 6.19
N GLU A 50 -32.63 1.01 5.08
CA GLU A 50 -31.55 0.47 4.26
C GLU A 50 -30.69 1.57 3.62
N VAL A 51 -31.31 2.64 3.12
CA VAL A 51 -30.60 3.81 2.60
C VAL A 51 -29.76 4.45 3.68
N GLY A 52 -30.32 4.70 4.88
CA GLY A 52 -29.57 5.26 6.01
C GLY A 52 -28.34 4.41 6.39
N ARG A 53 -28.52 3.08 6.45
CA ARG A 53 -27.42 2.14 6.71
C ARG A 53 -26.35 2.16 5.61
N LEU A 54 -26.75 2.24 4.34
CA LEU A 54 -25.83 2.32 3.21
C LEU A 54 -25.07 3.65 3.20
N SER A 55 -25.75 4.78 3.46
CA SER A 55 -25.12 6.09 3.60
C SER A 55 -24.07 6.11 4.72
N GLN A 56 -24.36 5.51 5.87
CA GLN A 56 -23.37 5.38 6.95
C GLN A 56 -22.15 4.57 6.49
N LYS A 57 -22.37 3.45 5.78
CA LYS A 57 -21.28 2.60 5.28
C LYS A 57 -20.41 3.32 4.25
N VAL A 58 -21.00 4.20 3.43
CA VAL A 58 -20.26 5.07 2.50
C VAL A 58 -19.39 6.04 3.28
N ASN A 59 -19.96 6.77 4.25
CA ASN A 59 -19.20 7.71 5.08
C ASN A 59 -18.03 7.03 5.82
N ASP A 60 -18.23 5.83 6.36
CA ASP A 60 -17.17 5.07 7.03
C ASP A 60 -16.06 4.65 6.06
N LYS A 61 -16.41 4.33 4.80
CA LYS A 61 -15.43 4.02 3.75
C LYS A 61 -14.67 5.26 3.32
N ASP A 62 -15.33 6.39 3.15
CA ASP A 62 -14.69 7.65 2.78
C ASP A 62 -13.66 8.08 3.82
N ARG A 63 -14.01 7.98 5.12
CA ARG A 63 -13.04 8.20 6.21
C ARG A 63 -11.80 7.32 6.10
N LYS A 64 -11.98 6.02 5.84
CA LYS A 64 -10.85 5.09 5.65
C LYS A 64 -10.03 5.42 4.41
N ILE A 65 -10.65 5.90 3.34
CA ILE A 65 -9.95 6.35 2.14
C ILE A 65 -9.03 7.52 2.50
N TYR A 66 -9.54 8.55 3.17
CA TYR A 66 -8.73 9.69 3.61
C TYR A 66 -7.54 9.27 4.49
N GLU A 67 -7.77 8.39 5.48
CA GLU A 67 -6.68 7.87 6.33
C GLU A 67 -5.62 7.10 5.54
N LEU A 68 -6.04 6.33 4.52
CA LEU A 68 -5.11 5.58 3.67
C LEU A 68 -4.34 6.51 2.73
N GLU A 69 -4.99 7.52 2.16
CA GLU A 69 -4.35 8.53 1.32
C GLU A 69 -3.28 9.30 2.09
N GLU A 70 -3.56 9.70 3.34
CA GLU A 70 -2.57 10.35 4.21
C GLU A 70 -1.36 9.44 4.46
N LYS A 71 -1.60 8.16 4.80
CA LYS A 71 -0.52 7.18 5.02
C LYS A 71 0.32 6.97 3.77
N VAL A 72 -0.31 6.88 2.60
CA VAL A 72 0.39 6.75 1.31
C VAL A 72 1.26 7.99 1.06
N SER A 73 0.74 9.19 1.28
CA SER A 73 1.49 10.44 1.12
C SER A 73 2.73 10.47 2.04
N HIS A 74 2.56 10.10 3.32
CA HIS A 74 3.67 10.02 4.27
C HIS A 74 4.72 9.00 3.85
N LEU A 75 4.30 7.79 3.45
CA LEU A 75 5.22 6.75 2.98
C LEU A 75 5.97 7.15 1.70
N GLN A 76 5.30 7.83 0.77
CA GLN A 76 5.94 8.36 -0.43
C GLN A 76 7.01 9.39 -0.08
N GLN A 77 6.74 10.28 0.88
CA GLN A 77 7.71 11.26 1.34
C GLN A 77 8.92 10.60 2.01
N ALA A 78 8.70 9.67 2.94
CA ALA A 78 9.77 8.92 3.60
C ALA A 78 10.63 8.14 2.59
N ASN A 79 10.01 7.54 1.57
CA ASN A 79 10.72 6.83 0.51
C ASN A 79 11.59 7.79 -0.33
N ARG A 80 11.05 8.96 -0.73
CA ARG A 80 11.84 9.99 -1.44
C ARG A 80 13.07 10.43 -0.63
N GLU A 81 12.90 10.65 0.68
CA GLU A 81 14.00 11.01 1.58
C GLU A 81 15.04 9.91 1.72
N ALA A 82 14.60 8.66 1.93
CA ALA A 82 15.49 7.51 1.99
C ALA A 82 16.29 7.34 0.68
N ASN A 83 15.63 7.50 -0.46
CA ASN A 83 16.28 7.39 -1.77
C ASN A 83 17.30 8.52 -2.00
N SER A 84 16.99 9.74 -1.56
CA SER A 84 17.94 10.86 -1.59
C SER A 84 19.17 10.60 -0.72
N ARG A 85 18.97 10.08 0.50
CA ARG A 85 20.08 9.69 1.39
C ARG A 85 20.93 8.57 0.80
N LEU A 86 20.30 7.54 0.22
CA LEU A 86 21.01 6.45 -0.46
C LEU A 86 21.86 6.98 -1.62
N LYS A 87 21.35 7.93 -2.40
CA LYS A 87 22.11 8.56 -3.49
C LYS A 87 23.37 9.25 -2.97
N ILE A 88 23.26 10.03 -1.89
CA ILE A 88 24.41 10.72 -1.26
C ILE A 88 25.44 9.70 -0.79
N VAL A 89 25.00 8.67 -0.04
CA VAL A 89 25.90 7.63 0.47
C VAL A 89 26.61 6.88 -0.67
N ASN A 90 25.89 6.62 -1.76
CA ASN A 90 26.48 5.96 -2.93
C ASN A 90 27.53 6.85 -3.63
N GLU A 91 27.26 8.14 -3.80
CA GLU A 91 28.22 9.10 -4.35
C GLU A 91 29.49 9.19 -3.48
N ASP A 92 29.33 9.22 -2.16
CA ASP A 92 30.48 9.26 -1.24
C ASP A 92 31.25 7.94 -1.22
N THR A 93 30.56 6.81 -1.30
CA THR A 93 31.19 5.49 -1.45
C THR A 93 32.06 5.45 -2.72
N MET A 94 31.56 5.98 -3.84
CA MET A 94 32.33 6.04 -5.09
C MET A 94 33.57 6.93 -4.97
N LYS A 95 33.47 8.08 -4.28
CA LYS A 95 34.64 8.94 -3.99
C LYS A 95 35.67 8.19 -3.15
N LEU A 96 35.24 7.53 -2.08
CA LEU A 96 36.13 6.77 -1.19
C LEU A 96 36.83 5.61 -1.93
N VAL A 97 36.13 4.92 -2.84
CA VAL A 97 36.75 3.88 -3.68
C VAL A 97 37.83 4.46 -4.58
N ASN A 98 37.57 5.60 -5.23
CA ASN A 98 38.57 6.27 -6.08
C ASN A 98 39.81 6.71 -5.28
N GLU A 99 39.60 7.29 -4.08
CA GLU A 99 40.68 7.68 -3.18
C GLU A 99 41.50 6.46 -2.75
N ARG A 100 40.82 5.38 -2.34
CA ARG A 100 41.45 4.11 -1.93
C ARG A 100 42.30 3.53 -3.06
N ASP A 101 41.82 3.55 -4.30
CA ASP A 101 42.56 3.05 -5.45
C ASP A 101 43.78 3.94 -5.79
N SER A 102 43.64 5.26 -5.67
CA SER A 102 44.75 6.20 -5.84
C SER A 102 45.85 5.97 -4.80
N LEU A 103 45.47 5.77 -3.53
CA LEU A 103 46.39 5.46 -2.43
C LEU A 103 47.05 4.09 -2.61
N ALA A 104 46.33 3.09 -3.13
CA ALA A 104 46.92 1.79 -3.44
C ALA A 104 48.02 1.89 -4.51
N VAL A 105 47.83 2.75 -5.53
CA VAL A 105 48.84 3.00 -6.55
C VAL A 105 50.08 3.69 -5.96
N THR A 106 49.91 4.71 -5.12
CA THR A 106 51.04 5.41 -4.49
C THR A 106 51.79 4.48 -3.53
N ALA A 107 51.10 3.68 -2.73
CA ALA A 107 51.69 2.67 -1.85
C ALA A 107 52.53 1.65 -2.63
N LYS A 108 52.03 1.15 -3.77
CA LYS A 108 52.79 0.25 -4.66
C LYS A 108 54.04 0.91 -5.25
N LYS A 109 54.00 2.20 -5.56
CA LYS A 109 55.17 2.95 -6.04
C LYS A 109 56.22 3.09 -4.94
N LEU A 110 55.81 3.53 -3.75
CA LEU A 110 56.68 3.65 -2.58
C LEU A 110 57.34 2.33 -2.19
N ALA A 111 56.58 1.21 -2.22
CA ALA A 111 57.12 -0.12 -1.97
C ALA A 111 58.25 -0.49 -2.96
N ARG A 112 58.06 -0.19 -4.26
CA ARG A 112 59.11 -0.42 -5.28
C ARG A 112 60.33 0.46 -5.05
N ASP A 113 60.15 1.74 -4.71
CA ASP A 113 61.26 2.65 -4.48
C ASP A 113 62.05 2.28 -3.21
N LEU A 114 61.37 1.84 -2.16
CA LEU A 114 62.01 1.30 -0.95
C LEU A 114 62.84 0.04 -1.28
N ALA A 115 62.32 -0.85 -2.12
CA ALA A 115 63.06 -2.04 -2.57
C ALA A 115 64.35 -1.66 -3.33
N LYS A 116 64.30 -0.63 -4.20
CA LYS A 116 65.49 -0.10 -4.88
C LYS A 116 66.50 0.46 -3.88
N VAL A 117 66.06 1.28 -2.93
CA VAL A 117 66.97 1.86 -1.91
C VAL A 117 67.63 0.76 -1.09
N ARG A 118 66.86 -0.25 -0.67
CA ARG A 118 67.41 -1.42 0.04
C ARG A 118 68.47 -2.14 -0.80
N PHE A 119 68.21 -2.35 -2.09
CA PHE A 119 69.19 -2.95 -2.99
C PHE A 119 70.50 -2.13 -3.04
N PHE A 120 70.41 -0.81 -3.19
CA PHE A 120 71.60 0.06 -3.19
C PHE A 120 72.37 0.00 -1.87
N VAL A 121 71.68 0.02 -0.73
CA VAL A 121 72.32 -0.10 0.59
C VAL A 121 73.06 -1.44 0.72
N THR A 122 72.43 -2.55 0.32
CA THR A 122 73.07 -3.87 0.31
C THR A 122 74.28 -3.91 -0.61
N LEU A 123 74.16 -3.35 -1.83
CA LEU A 123 75.25 -3.29 -2.80
C LEU A 123 76.45 -2.50 -2.27
N ILE A 124 76.23 -1.33 -1.66
CA ILE A 124 77.29 -0.51 -1.06
C ILE A 124 77.97 -1.28 0.08
N GLY A 125 77.22 -2.01 0.91
CA GLY A 125 77.78 -2.87 1.95
C GLY A 125 78.66 -3.99 1.38
N LEU A 126 78.23 -4.63 0.29
CA LEU A 126 79.02 -5.64 -0.43
C LEU A 126 80.28 -5.05 -1.04
N MET A 127 80.21 -3.86 -1.64
CA MET A 127 81.40 -3.20 -2.19
C MET A 127 82.40 -2.82 -1.11
N LYS A 128 81.92 -2.30 0.04
CA LYS A 128 82.80 -1.99 1.19
C LYS A 128 83.52 -3.22 1.75
N THR A 129 82.85 -4.37 1.76
CA THR A 129 83.43 -5.63 2.26
C THR A 129 84.38 -6.30 1.26
N HIS A 130 84.04 -6.31 -0.04
CA HIS A 130 84.86 -6.94 -1.07
C HIS A 130 86.05 -6.10 -1.57
N PHE A 131 85.91 -4.77 -1.66
CA PHE A 131 86.95 -3.89 -2.23
C PHE A 131 87.79 -3.17 -1.16
N GLY A 132 87.58 -3.45 0.13
CA GLY A 132 88.48 -2.97 1.18
C GLY A 132 88.52 -1.45 1.36
N PHE A 133 87.42 -0.73 1.10
CA PHE A 133 87.31 0.73 1.25
C PHE A 133 87.26 1.22 2.72
N TYR A 134 87.71 0.40 3.67
CA TYR A 134 87.91 0.78 5.07
C TYR A 134 89.34 1.28 5.36
N LEU A 135 90.23 1.34 4.36
CA LEU A 135 91.64 1.76 4.55
C LEU A 135 92.01 3.12 3.93
N TRP A 136 91.04 3.94 3.52
CA TRP A 136 91.32 5.30 3.01
C TRP A 136 90.34 6.33 3.58
N LEU A 137 90.25 6.35 4.91
CA LEU A 137 89.98 7.55 5.70
C LEU A 137 91.18 7.76 6.63
#